data_AF-A0A3C0Y4T1-F1
#
_entry.id   AF-A0A3C0Y4T1-F1
#
_cell.length_a   1.000
_cell.length_b   1.000
_cell.length_c   1.000
_cell.angle_alpha   90.00
_cell.angle_beta   90.00
_cell.angle_gamma   90.00
#
_symmetry.space_group_name_H-M   'P 1'
#
loop_
_entity.id
_entity.type
_entity.pdbx_description
1 polymer ?
#
loop_
_entity_poly.entity_id
_entity_poly.type
_entity_poly.pdbx_seq_one_letter_code
_entity_poly.pdbx_strand_id
1 'polypeptide(L)' 'MNELDALNELVSSAQASFTRAATPADLENAKAQFLGKSGRITELMKGMATLSVAEKKSR' A
#
# COMPACT_ATOMS: atom_id res chain seq x y z
N MET A 1 10.29 6.13 13.36
CA MET A 1 9.86 5.13 12.37
C MET A 1 10.22 5.69 11.00
N ASN A 2 11.12 5.03 10.28
CA ASN A 2 11.53 5.51 8.95
C ASN A 2 10.53 5.03 7.87
N GLU A 3 10.64 5.53 6.65
CA GLU A 3 9.75 5.15 5.55
C GLU A 3 9.76 3.64 5.23
N LEU A 4 10.91 3.01 5.41
CA LEU A 4 11.09 1.58 5.18
C LEU A 4 10.26 0.76 6.17
N ASP A 5 10.26 1.16 7.45
CA ASP A 5 9.45 0.54 8.50
C ASP A 5 7.96 0.65 8.16
N ALA A 6 7.51 1.82 7.71
CA ALA A 6 6.11 2.05 7.33
C ALA A 6 5.67 1.20 6.12
N LEU A 7 6.56 1.00 5.14
CA LEU A 7 6.30 0.10 4.01
C LEU A 7 6.24 -1.36 4.46
N ASN A 8 7.13 -1.79 5.36
CA ASN A 8 7.11 -3.14 5.92
C ASN A 8 5.83 -3.41 6.73
N GLU A 9 5.34 -2.42 7.49
CA GLU A 9 4.05 -2.51 8.18
C GLU A 9 2.88 -2.61 7.20
N LEU A 10 2.90 -1.84 6.10
CA LEU A 10 1.89 -1.92 5.05
C LEU A 10 1.84 -3.33 4.44
N VAL A 11 3.00 -3.91 4.13
CA VAL A 11 3.12 -5.27 3.58
C VAL A 11 2.61 -6.30 4.59
N SER A 12 3.03 -6.21 5.85
CA SER A 12 2.61 -7.13 6.92
C SER A 12 1.09 -7.09 7.14
N SER A 13 0.51 -5.87 7.13
CA SER A 13 -0.94 -5.66 7.23
C SER A 13 -1.70 -6.27 6.05
N ALA A 14 -1.21 -6.08 4.82
CA ALA A 14 -1.82 -6.67 3.63
C ALA A 14 -1.80 -8.20 3.68
N GLN A 15 -0.65 -8.80 4.04
CA GLN A 15 -0.50 -10.25 4.18
C GLN A 15 -1.49 -10.81 5.21
N ALA A 16 -1.55 -10.21 6.42
CA ALA A 16 -2.47 -10.64 7.46
C ALA A 16 -3.95 -10.53 7.03
N SER A 17 -4.30 -9.47 6.30
CA SER A 17 -5.66 -9.28 5.75
C SER A 17 -6.00 -10.35 4.72
N PHE A 18 -5.07 -10.66 3.82
CA PHE A 18 -5.28 -11.67 2.77
C PHE A 18 -5.38 -13.08 3.36
N THR A 19 -4.55 -13.42 4.35
CA THR A 19 -4.62 -14.71 5.06
C THR A 19 -5.94 -14.89 5.81
N ARG A 20 -6.55 -13.80 6.30
CA ARG A 20 -7.84 -13.84 7.01
C ARG A 20 -9.06 -13.93 6.10
N ALA A 21 -8.91 -13.71 4.79
CA ALA A 21 -10.03 -13.79 3.86
C ALA A 21 -10.56 -15.24 3.77
N ALA A 22 -11.82 -15.44 4.17
CA ALA A 22 -12.44 -16.77 4.19
C ALA A 22 -13.03 -17.17 2.83
N THR A 23 -13.32 -16.18 1.97
CA THR A 23 -13.90 -16.39 0.65
C THR A 23 -13.11 -15.64 -0.44
N PRO A 24 -13.23 -16.05 -1.71
CA PRO A 24 -12.65 -15.30 -2.83
C PRO A 24 -13.12 -13.84 -2.87
N ALA A 25 -14.39 -13.57 -2.54
CA ALA A 25 -14.93 -12.21 -2.49
C ALA A 25 -14.25 -11.37 -1.39
N ASP A 26 -14.01 -11.95 -0.20
CA ASP A 26 -13.28 -11.27 0.87
C ASP A 26 -11.84 -10.95 0.47
N LEU A 27 -11.19 -11.86 -0.27
CA LEU A 27 -9.83 -11.64 -0.76
C LEU A 27 -9.78 -10.49 -1.76
N GLU A 28 -10.70 -10.44 -2.72
CA GLU A 28 -10.78 -9.33 -3.68
C GLU A 28 -11.09 -7.99 -2.98
N ASN A 29 -11.99 -7.99 -1.99
CA ASN A 29 -12.26 -6.82 -1.15
C ASN A 29 -11.01 -6.37 -0.39
N ALA A 30 -10.26 -7.31 0.20
CA ALA A 30 -9.01 -7.00 0.88
C ALA A 30 -7.99 -6.43 -0.12
N LYS A 31 -7.79 -7.05 -1.28
CA LYS A 31 -6.89 -6.55 -2.34
C LYS A 31 -7.25 -5.13 -2.76
N ALA A 32 -8.54 -4.80 -2.89
CA ALA A 32 -8.98 -3.45 -3.27
C ALA A 32 -8.50 -2.37 -2.28
N GLN A 33 -8.42 -2.68 -0.98
CA GLN A 33 -7.95 -1.74 0.05
C GLN A 33 -6.45 -1.42 -0.07
N PHE A 34 -5.63 -2.34 -0.57
CA PHE A 34 -4.17 -2.16 -0.66
C PHE A 34 -3.71 -1.82 -2.08
N LEU A 35 -4.24 -2.52 -3.09
CA LEU A 35 -3.80 -2.49 -4.48
C LEU A 35 -4.79 -1.79 -5.43
N GLY A 36 -6.00 -1.48 -4.97
CA GLY A 36 -7.03 -0.88 -5.81
C GLY A 36 -6.72 0.56 -6.26
N LYS A 37 -7.60 1.12 -7.09
CA LYS A 37 -7.47 2.51 -7.61
C LYS A 37 -7.41 3.59 -6.52
N SER A 38 -8.04 3.31 -5.38
CA SER A 38 -8.00 4.12 -4.16
C SER A 38 -7.34 3.37 -3.00
N GLY A 39 -6.58 2.32 -3.33
CA GLY A 39 -5.86 1.51 -2.36
C GLY A 39 -4.63 2.24 -1.83
N ARG A 40 -4.16 1.81 -0.66
CA ARG A 40 -3.06 2.48 0.07
C ARG A 40 -1.78 2.64 -0.77
N ILE A 41 -1.40 1.64 -1.58
CA ILE A 41 -0.21 1.75 -2.45
C ILE A 41 -0.42 2.81 -3.53
N THR A 42 -1.59 2.83 -4.17
CA THR A 42 -1.91 3.79 -5.22
C THR A 42 -1.87 5.22 -4.70
N GLU A 43 -2.38 5.47 -3.49
CA GLU A 43 -2.32 6.80 -2.86
C GLU A 43 -0.87 7.22 -2.54
N LEU A 44 -0.04 6.30 -2.03
CA LEU A 44 1.39 6.56 -1.82
C LEU A 44 2.09 6.92 -3.14
N MET A 45 1.81 6.18 -4.22
CA MET A 45 2.38 6.46 -5.55
C MET A 45 1.91 7.80 -6.12
N LYS A 46 0.65 8.18 -5.91
CA LYS A 46 0.14 9.52 -6.31
C LYS A 46 0.85 10.62 -5.52
N GLY A 47 1.03 10.45 -4.20
CA GLY A 47 1.81 11.37 -3.38
C GLY A 47 3.24 11.51 -3.91
N MET A 48 3.92 10.41 -4.21
CA MET A 48 5.23 10.44 -4.84
C MET A 48 5.21 11.16 -6.19
N ALA A 49 4.19 10.95 -7.03
CA ALA A 49 4.09 11.59 -8.33
C ALA A 49 4.06 13.13 -8.23
N THR A 50 3.46 13.67 -7.16
CA THR A 50 3.40 15.13 -6.90
C THR A 50 4.73 15.75 -6.46
N LEU A 51 5.70 14.94 -6.02
CA LEU A 51 7.02 15.44 -5.64
C LEU A 51 7.82 15.92 -6.86
N SER A 52 8.62 16.97 -6.67
CA SER A 52 9.60 17.41 -7.66
C SER A 52 10.69 16.36 -7.87
N VAL A 53 11.44 16.49 -8.97
CA VAL A 53 12.54 15.55 -9.30
C VAL A 53 13.61 15.53 -8.21
N ALA A 54 13.86 16.67 -7.55
CA ALA A 54 14.83 16.77 -6.46
C ALA A 54 14.36 16.03 -5.20
N GLU A 55 13.09 16.20 -4.83
CA GLU A 55 12.48 15.52 -3.68
C GLU A 55 12.39 14.00 -3.86
N LYS A 56 12.11 13.54 -5.09
CA LYS A 56 12.10 12.12 -5.45
C LYS A 56 13.47 11.44 -5.30
N LYS A 57 14.57 12.16 -5.55
CA LYS A 57 15.94 11.61 -5.43
C LYS A 57 16.46 11.54 -4.01
N SER A 58 15.83 12.28 -3.09
CA SER A 58 16.24 12.39 -1.68
C SER A 58 15.52 11.39 -0.77
N ARG A 59 14.61 10.60 -1.32
CA ARG A 59 13.81 9.57 -0.64
C ARG A 59 14.18 8.21 -1.22
#